data_AF-A0A562DIC6-F1
#
_entry.id   AF-A0A562DIC6-F1
#
_cell.length_a   1.000
_cell.length_b   1.000
_cell.length_c   1.000
_cell.angle_alpha   90.00
_cell.angle_beta   90.00
_cell.angle_gamma   90.00
#
_symmetry.space_group_name_H-M   'P 1'
#
loop_
_entity.id
_entity.type
_entity.pdbx_description
1 polymer ?
#
loop_
_entity_poly.entity_id
_entity_poly.type
_entity_poly.pdbx_seq_one_letter_code
_entity_poly.pdbx_strand_id
1 'polypeptide(L)' 'MKLTLNNGVEMPALGFGVSNTPPAQTVAEAPQIGYQLIDTATSYFNEKEVCDTEAVTREAFWRDIPET' A
#
# COMPACT_ATOMS: atom_id res chain seq x y z
N MET A 1 -5.18 16.22 -5.81
CA MET A 1 -5.30 15.95 -7.26
C MET A 1 -5.46 14.44 -7.45
N LYS A 2 -6.40 14.00 -8.29
CA LYS A 2 -6.68 12.58 -8.56
C LYS A 2 -6.64 12.33 -10.07
N LEU A 3 -6.29 11.11 -10.46
CA LEU A 3 -6.27 10.62 -11.83
C LEU A 3 -7.40 9.60 -12.01
N THR A 4 -8.07 9.62 -13.16
CA THR A 4 -9.08 8.62 -13.50
C THR A 4 -8.42 7.51 -14.32
N LEU A 5 -8.51 6.28 -13.83
CA LEU A 5 -8.02 5.10 -14.54
C LEU A 5 -8.94 4.76 -15.73
N ASN A 6 -8.47 3.89 -16.64
CA ASN A 6 -9.24 3.48 -17.82
C ASN A 6 -10.59 2.80 -17.50
N ASN A 7 -10.75 2.30 -16.27
CA ASN A 7 -11.97 1.68 -15.76
C ASN A 7 -12.89 2.68 -15.03
N GLY A 8 -12.58 3.98 -15.07
CA GLY A 8 -13.38 5.04 -14.44
C GLY A 8 -13.13 5.23 -12.94
N VAL A 9 -12.25 4.43 -12.31
CA VAL A 9 -11.92 4.56 -10.90
C VAL A 9 -10.97 5.75 -10.68
N GLU A 10 -11.25 6.57 -9.68
CA GLU A 10 -10.34 7.63 -9.25
C GLU A 10 -9.22 7.08 -8.38
N MET A 11 -7.98 7.42 -8.72
CA MET A 11 -6.76 7.07 -7.99
C MET A 11 -6.05 8.36 -7.55
N PRO A 12 -5.44 8.39 -6.35
CA PRO A 12 -4.56 9.49 -5.96
C PRO A 12 -3.43 9.65 -6.98
N ALA A 13 -3.16 10.90 -7.39
CA ALA A 13 -2.06 11.18 -8.33
C ALA A 13 -0.67 10.99 -7.69
N LEU A 14 -0.63 10.99 -6.36
CA LEU A 14 0.58 10.82 -5.56
C LEU A 14 0.38 9.65 -4.60
N GLY A 15 1.37 8.76 -4.56
CA GLY A 15 1.42 7.62 -3.66
C GLY A 15 2.76 7.51 -2.96
N PHE A 16 2.84 6.54 -2.05
CA PHE A 16 4.01 6.26 -1.24
C PHE A 16 4.54 4.86 -1.58
N GLY A 17 5.76 4.77 -2.12
CA GLY A 17 6.41 3.49 -2.44
C GLY A 17 7.24 2.97 -1.28
N VAL A 18 7.10 1.68 -0.95
CA VAL A 18 7.76 1.06 0.22
C VAL A 18 9.00 0.25 -0.11
N SER A 19 9.64 0.48 -1.26
CA SER A 19 10.88 -0.21 -1.61
C SER A 19 12.02 0.20 -0.66
N ASN A 20 12.69 -0.76 -0.03
CA ASN A 20 13.86 -0.57 0.85
C ASN A 20 13.65 0.35 2.08
N THR A 21 12.42 0.48 2.57
CA THR A 21 12.10 1.31 3.75
C THR A 21 11.44 0.44 4.83
N PRO A 22 11.65 0.68 6.15
CA PRO A 22 10.92 0.00 7.21
C PRO A 22 9.40 0.18 7.03
N PRO A 23 8.67 -0.86 6.62
CA PRO A 23 7.31 -0.71 6.10
C PRO A 23 6.29 -0.37 7.20
N ALA A 24 6.41 -0.97 8.39
CA ALA A 24 5.40 -0.83 9.44
C ALA A 24 5.22 0.63 9.91
N GLN A 25 6.31 1.35 10.19
CA GLN A 25 6.23 2.74 10.62
C GLN A 25 5.79 3.66 9.48
N THR A 26 6.37 3.45 8.30
CA THR A 26 6.17 4.34 7.16
C THR A 26 4.75 4.27 6.61
N VAL A 27 4.16 3.07 6.57
CA VAL A 27 2.78 2.86 6.12
C VAL A 27 1.77 3.38 7.14
N ALA A 28 2.06 3.30 8.44
CA ALA A 28 1.19 3.85 9.48
C ALA A 28 1.13 5.39 9.46
N GLU A 29 2.22 6.06 9.11
CA GLU A 29 2.32 7.52 9.06
C GLU A 29 1.79 8.10 7.73
N ALA A 30 1.90 7.37 6.62
CA ALA A 30 1.55 7.83 5.27
C ALA A 30 0.12 8.40 5.16
N PRO A 31 -0.95 7.76 5.68
CA PRO A 31 -2.30 8.32 5.68
C PRO A 31 -2.43 9.60 6.51
N GLN A 32 -1.67 9.73 7.60
CA GLN A 32 -1.74 10.89 8.50
C GLN A 32 -1.23 12.16 7.82
N ILE A 33 -0.29 12.01 6.88
CA ILE A 33 0.29 13.11 6.10
C ILE A 33 -0.34 13.25 4.70
N GLY A 34 -1.40 12.48 4.40
CA GLY A 34 -2.23 12.64 3.21
C GLY A 34 -1.94 11.67 2.05
N TYR A 35 -1.05 10.70 2.20
CA TYR A 35 -0.86 9.64 1.22
C TYR A 35 -1.93 8.57 1.40
N GLN A 36 -2.72 8.34 0.34
CA GLN A 36 -3.78 7.33 0.33
C GLN A 36 -3.43 6.10 -0.52
N LEU A 37 -2.42 6.23 -1.39
CA LEU A 37 -1.95 5.19 -2.28
C LEU A 37 -0.63 4.65 -1.73
N ILE A 38 -0.61 3.38 -1.36
CA ILE A 38 0.61 2.66 -0.96
C ILE A 38 1.01 1.74 -2.11
N ASP A 39 2.25 1.85 -2.57
CA ASP A 39 2.80 1.07 -3.67
C ASP A 39 3.80 0.03 -3.12
N THR A 40 3.53 -1.24 -3.38
CA THR A 40 4.32 -2.39 -2.95
C THR A 40 4.42 -3.41 -4.08
N ALA A 41 5.33 -4.37 -3.92
CA ALA A 41 5.50 -5.50 -4.83
C ALA A 41 6.03 -6.73 -4.09
N THR A 42 5.67 -7.92 -4.56
CA THR A 42 6.14 -9.20 -4.00
C THR A 42 7.67 -9.33 -3.98
N SER A 43 8.36 -8.71 -4.95
CA SER A 43 9.82 -8.68 -5.00
C SER A 43 10.48 -7.86 -3.88
N TYR A 44 9.70 -7.07 -3.12
CA TYR A 44 10.21 -6.32 -1.97
C TYR A 44 10.20 -7.14 -0.68
N PHE A 45 9.52 -8.30 -0.67
CA PHE A 45 9.45 -9.23 0.46
C PHE A 45 9.01 -8.59 1.79
N ASN A 46 8.28 -7.48 1.73
CA ASN A 46 7.86 -6.68 2.89
C ASN A 46 6.34 -6.45 2.96
N GLU A 47 5.60 -7.12 2.08
CA GLU A 47 4.15 -6.94 1.92
C GLU A 47 3.35 -7.29 3.19
N LYS A 48 3.76 -8.31 3.93
CA LYS A 48 3.14 -8.68 5.21
C LYS A 48 3.20 -7.53 6.21
N GLU A 49 4.36 -6.89 6.31
CA GLU A 49 4.55 -5.78 7.24
C GLU A 49 3.82 -4.51 6.80
N VAL A 50 3.52 -4.34 5.51
CA VAL A 50 2.65 -3.26 4.99
C VAL A 50 1.21 -3.49 5.47
N CYS A 51 0.72 -4.73 5.41
CA CYS A 51 -0.67 -5.09 5.71
C CYS A 51 -0.97 -5.32 7.19
N ASP A 52 0.03 -5.65 8.00
CA ASP A 52 -0.12 -5.79 9.45
C ASP A 52 -0.23 -4.43 10.18
N THR A 53 -0.31 -3.32 9.44
CA THR A 53 -0.55 -1.97 9.99
C THR A 53 -2.05 -1.66 10.08
N GLU A 54 -2.46 -0.91 11.11
CA GLU A 54 -3.85 -0.43 11.26
C GLU A 54 -4.29 0.53 10.13
N ALA A 55 -3.32 1.03 9.35
CA ALA A 55 -3.52 1.95 8.24
C ALA A 55 -4.09 1.30 6.97
N VAL A 56 -4.00 -0.03 6.84
CA VAL A 56 -4.44 -0.76 5.65
C VAL A 56 -5.60 -1.69 6.02
N THR A 57 -6.80 -1.40 5.52
CA THR A 57 -7.97 -2.27 5.72
C THR A 57 -7.77 -3.59 4.99
N ARG A 58 -8.08 -4.71 5.66
CA ARG A 58 -7.86 -6.09 5.19
C ARG A 58 -8.85 -6.57 4.12
N GLU A 59 -9.24 -5.69 3.22
CA GLU A 59 -10.14 -5.99 2.10
C GLU A 59 -9.31 -6.04 0.81
N ALA A 60 -9.19 -7.25 0.26
CA ALA A 60 -8.57 -7.65 -1.01
C ALA A 60 -7.08 -8.07 -1.00
N PHE A 61 -6.86 -9.16 -1.74
CA PHE A 61 -5.59 -9.69 -2.30
C PHE A 61 -4.82 -10.79 -1.51
N TRP A 62 -4.74 -10.75 -0.18
CA TRP A 62 -3.76 -11.59 0.57
C TRP A 62 -4.18 -13.03 0.92
N ARG A 63 -5.35 -13.52 0.46
CA ARG A 63 -5.82 -14.87 0.80
C ARG A 63 -5.04 -16.00 0.12
N ASP A 64 -4.35 -15.71 -0.98
CA ASP A 64 -3.85 -16.74 -1.91
C ASP A 64 -2.32 -16.69 -2.12
N ILE A 65 -1.57 -15.88 -1.37
CA ILE A 65 -0.09 -15.88 -1.44
C ILE A 65 0.44 -16.93 -0.45
N PRO A 66 1.17 -17.96 -0.92
CA PRO A 66 1.74 -18.98 -0.03
C PRO A 66 2.75 -18.36 0.93
N GLU A 67 2.72 -18.80 2.20
CA GLU A 67 3.73 -18.44 3.20
C GLU A 67 5.10 -18.95 2.73
N THR A 68 5.95 -18.05 2.23
CA THR A 68 7.39 -18.28 2.10
C THR A 68 8.12 -17.72 3.30
#